data_AF-A0A8J3I1R4-F1
#
_entry.id   AF-A0A8J3I1R4-F1
#
_cell.length_a   1.000
_cell.length_b   1.000
_cell.length_c   1.000
_cell.angle_alpha   90.00
_cell.angle_beta   90.00
_cell.angle_gamma   90.00
#
_symmetry.space_group_name_H-M   'P 1'
#
loop_
_entity.id
_entity.type
_entity.pdbx_description
1 polymer ?
#
loop_
_entity_poly.entity_id
_entity_poly.type
_entity_poly.pdbx_seq_one_letter_code
_entity_poly.pdbx_strand_id
1 'polypeptide(L)'
;MFLRNQNQGTNDGRLRDALHSNQITFHNNATTDNWWPDSTAPLPVNYQQQPWHRRALWVMGNICAAIVRKINQVLGFLLWILTLLLIVRFLLTFFSLSRSLFSQWIFIASTPFMLPFTSFLPITRFNAYSIDGSVLVAIGVYWLGVFLVRRFLRLLVTRPSY
;
A
#
# COMPACT_ATOMS: atom_id res chain seq x y z
N MET A 1 -18.92 -22.76 51.76
CA MET A 1 -18.12 -23.70 52.58
C MET A 1 -18.77 -25.07 52.48
N PHE A 2 -18.29 -25.94 51.58
CA PHE A 2 -18.66 -27.35 51.48
C PHE A 2 -17.47 -28.15 50.92
N LEU A 3 -17.00 -29.11 51.71
CA LEU A 3 -15.96 -30.10 51.41
C LEU A 3 -16.63 -31.45 51.09
N ARG A 4 -16.25 -32.10 49.98
CA ARG A 4 -16.37 -33.55 49.69
C ARG A 4 -15.85 -33.79 48.26
N ASN A 5 -15.14 -34.85 47.87
CA ASN A 5 -14.55 -35.99 48.57
C ASN A 5 -13.75 -36.77 47.51
N GLN A 6 -12.53 -37.17 47.84
CA GLN A 6 -11.73 -38.11 47.06
C GLN A 6 -12.21 -39.53 47.33
N ASN A 7 -12.38 -40.36 46.29
CA ASN A 7 -11.96 -41.77 46.25
C ASN A 7 -12.66 -42.51 45.09
N GLN A 8 -11.89 -43.07 44.17
CA GLN A 8 -11.70 -44.53 44.03
C GLN A 8 -10.95 -44.82 42.73
N GLY A 9 -9.76 -45.40 42.86
CA GLY A 9 -9.09 -46.10 41.78
C GLY A 9 -9.62 -47.52 41.67
N THR A 10 -9.42 -48.12 40.50
CA THR A 10 -9.05 -49.54 40.38
C THR A 10 -8.50 -49.78 38.97
N ASN A 11 -7.22 -50.15 38.94
CA ASN A 11 -6.63 -50.91 37.86
C ASN A 11 -7.39 -52.24 37.74
N ASP A 12 -7.67 -52.68 36.51
CA ASP A 12 -7.45 -54.07 36.07
C ASP A 12 -7.95 -54.25 34.63
N GLY A 13 -7.05 -54.74 33.79
CA GLY A 13 -7.29 -54.92 32.35
C GLY A 13 -6.02 -55.04 31.51
N ARG A 14 -4.94 -55.59 32.09
CA ARG A 14 -3.97 -56.42 31.36
C ARG A 14 -4.76 -57.47 30.56
N LEU A 15 -4.21 -57.94 29.43
CA LEU A 15 -4.68 -59.05 28.57
C LEU A 15 -5.32 -58.67 27.23
N ARG A 16 -4.70 -57.77 26.46
CA ARG A 16 -4.65 -57.91 24.99
C ARG A 16 -3.25 -57.59 24.48
N ASP A 17 -2.30 -58.35 25.01
CA ASP A 17 -1.07 -58.65 24.30
C ASP A 17 -1.38 -59.37 22.98
N ALA A 18 -0.43 -59.22 22.05
CA ALA A 18 -0.21 -60.02 20.86
C ALA A 18 -1.15 -59.78 19.67
N LEU A 19 -0.71 -58.93 18.73
CA LEU A 19 -0.26 -59.41 17.42
C LEU A 19 0.34 -58.30 16.54
N HIS A 20 1.56 -58.57 16.07
CA HIS A 20 2.29 -58.00 14.93
C HIS A 20 3.04 -56.66 15.12
N SER A 21 4.35 -56.60 15.40
CA SER A 21 5.58 -57.20 14.81
C SER A 21 6.35 -56.22 13.92
N ASN A 22 7.43 -55.65 14.46
CA ASN A 22 8.79 -55.61 13.88
C ASN A 22 9.59 -54.42 14.45
N GLN A 23 10.05 -54.55 15.69
CA GLN A 23 11.26 -53.87 16.12
C GLN A 23 12.44 -54.70 15.64
N ILE A 24 12.99 -54.34 14.48
CA ILE A 24 14.33 -54.77 14.11
C ILE A 24 15.28 -53.74 14.71
N THR A 25 15.84 -54.12 15.85
CA THR A 25 16.89 -53.40 16.56
C THR A 25 18.18 -53.49 15.75
N PHE A 26 18.52 -52.44 15.01
CA PHE A 26 19.89 -52.25 14.52
C PHE A 26 20.65 -51.41 15.54
N HIS A 27 21.43 -52.10 16.38
CA HIS A 27 22.56 -51.52 17.09
C HIS A 27 23.55 -50.97 16.07
N ASN A 28 23.77 -49.65 16.09
CA ASN A 28 24.97 -49.04 15.50
C ASN A 28 25.78 -48.40 16.63
N ASN A 29 26.79 -49.14 17.08
CA ASN A 29 27.87 -48.66 17.91
C ASN A 29 28.96 -48.03 17.01
N ALA A 30 28.81 -46.77 16.63
CA ALA A 30 29.90 -46.05 15.98
C ALA A 30 29.84 -44.56 16.34
N THR A 31 30.57 -44.23 17.39
CA THR A 31 31.24 -42.95 17.68
C THR A 31 31.05 -41.88 16.62
N THR A 32 30.00 -41.07 16.73
CA THR A 32 29.90 -39.75 16.09
C THR A 32 28.91 -38.92 16.90
N ASP A 33 29.44 -37.99 17.69
CA ASP A 33 28.66 -36.99 18.39
C ASP A 33 28.03 -36.06 17.36
N ASN A 34 26.74 -36.26 17.08
CA ASN A 34 25.99 -35.42 16.16
C ASN A 34 25.63 -34.11 16.85
N TRP A 35 26.39 -33.05 16.56
CA TRP A 35 26.15 -31.66 16.95
C TRP A 35 24.73 -31.16 16.55
N TRP A 36 24.09 -31.79 15.56
CA TRP A 36 22.78 -31.38 15.04
C TRP A 36 21.70 -32.44 15.35
N PRO A 37 20.78 -32.20 16.31
CA PRO A 37 19.68 -33.12 16.62
C PRO A 37 18.63 -33.24 15.50
N ASP A 38 18.60 -32.28 14.56
CA ASP A 38 17.45 -32.09 13.65
C ASP A 38 17.74 -32.39 12.18
N SER A 39 18.94 -32.81 11.79
CA SER A 39 19.29 -33.02 10.37
C SER A 39 18.65 -34.27 9.73
N THR A 40 18.02 -35.14 10.52
CA THR A 40 17.33 -36.35 10.03
C THR A 40 15.86 -36.39 10.37
N ALA A 41 15.30 -35.30 10.93
CA ALA A 41 13.87 -35.21 11.15
C ALA A 41 13.15 -35.37 9.79
N PRO A 42 12.17 -36.29 9.66
CA PRO A 42 11.42 -36.43 8.43
C PRO A 42 10.76 -35.08 8.12
N LEU A 43 11.07 -34.53 6.94
CA LEU A 43 10.47 -33.28 6.48
C LEU A 43 8.94 -33.38 6.65
N PRO A 44 8.27 -32.42 7.31
CA PRO A 44 6.82 -32.48 7.46
C PRO A 44 6.19 -32.55 6.07
N VAL A 45 5.50 -33.67 5.79
CA VAL A 45 4.87 -34.00 4.50
C VAL A 45 3.58 -33.20 4.33
N ASN A 46 3.65 -31.90 4.60
CA ASN A 46 2.55 -30.98 4.35
C ASN A 46 3.05 -29.75 3.59
N TYR A 47 3.80 -30.01 2.52
CA TYR A 47 3.81 -29.10 1.38
C TYR A 47 2.46 -29.24 0.69
N GLN A 48 1.41 -28.64 1.26
CA GLN A 48 0.21 -28.32 0.49
C GLN A 48 0.70 -27.57 -0.75
N GLN A 49 0.74 -28.28 -1.87
CA GLN A 49 1.08 -27.76 -3.18
C GLN A 49 0.01 -26.72 -3.53
N GLN A 50 0.19 -25.51 -3.02
CA GLN A 50 -0.61 -24.39 -3.47
C GLN A 50 -0.31 -24.24 -4.95
N PRO A 51 -1.34 -24.35 -5.81
CA PRO A 51 -1.12 -24.39 -7.23
C PRO A 51 -0.47 -23.09 -7.67
N TRP A 52 0.50 -23.21 -8.57
CA TRP A 52 1.40 -22.13 -8.99
C TRP A 52 0.68 -20.82 -9.37
N HIS A 53 -0.55 -20.90 -9.89
CA HIS A 53 -1.38 -19.75 -10.22
C HIS A 53 -1.78 -18.90 -9.01
N ARG A 54 -1.99 -19.50 -7.82
CA ARG A 54 -2.29 -18.73 -6.59
C ARG A 54 -1.08 -17.93 -6.13
N ARG A 55 0.14 -18.46 -6.30
CA ARG A 55 1.38 -17.73 -6.00
C ARG A 55 1.59 -16.58 -6.98
N ALA A 56 1.33 -16.81 -8.28
CA ALA A 56 1.40 -15.77 -9.30
C ALA A 56 0.42 -14.62 -9.02
N LEU A 57 -0.84 -14.93 -8.67
CA LEU A 57 -1.87 -13.94 -8.33
C LEU A 57 -1.49 -13.09 -7.11
N TRP A 58 -0.88 -13.70 -6.08
CA TRP A 58 -0.42 -12.97 -4.89
C TRP A 58 0.76 -12.03 -5.20
N VAL A 59 1.72 -12.49 -5.98
CA VAL A 59 2.86 -11.67 -6.41
C VAL A 59 2.38 -10.50 -7.30
N MET A 60 1.48 -10.76 -8.25
CA MET A 60 0.86 -9.72 -9.09
C MET A 60 0.05 -8.71 -8.27
N GLY A 61 -0.72 -9.18 -7.28
CA GLY A 61 -1.48 -8.30 -6.40
C GLY A 61 -0.59 -7.37 -5.55
N ASN A 62 0.59 -7.85 -5.13
CA ASN A 62 1.55 -7.03 -4.39
C ASN A 62 2.27 -6.02 -5.30
N ILE A 63 2.61 -6.40 -6.53
CA ILE A 63 3.19 -5.48 -7.52
C ILE A 63 2.17 -4.40 -7.89
N CYS A 64 0.90 -4.77 -8.14
CA CYS A 64 -0.17 -3.81 -8.43
C CYS A 64 -0.37 -2.83 -7.27
N ALA A 65 -0.42 -3.33 -6.03
CA ALA A 65 -0.52 -2.47 -4.85
C ALA A 65 0.70 -1.53 -4.71
N ALA A 66 1.91 -2.00 -5.01
CA ALA A 66 3.12 -1.18 -5.00
C ALA A 66 3.08 -0.09 -6.09
N ILE A 67 2.63 -0.44 -7.31
CA ILE A 67 2.45 0.51 -8.41
C ILE A 67 1.43 1.58 -8.03
N VAL A 68 0.27 1.20 -7.49
CA VAL A 68 -0.77 2.16 -7.10
C VAL A 68 -0.27 3.10 -5.99
N ARG A 69 0.49 2.59 -5.02
CA ARG A 69 1.13 3.44 -4.00
C ARG A 69 2.08 4.46 -4.63
N LYS A 70 2.89 4.02 -5.60
CA LYS A 70 3.86 4.88 -6.29
C LYS A 70 3.17 5.93 -7.16
N ILE A 71 2.11 5.55 -7.88
CA ILE A 71 1.26 6.48 -8.64
C ILE A 71 0.65 7.51 -7.70
N ASN A 72 0.06 7.10 -6.57
CA ASN A 72 -0.53 8.03 -5.61
C ASN A 72 0.50 9.04 -5.06
N GLN A 73 1.74 8.60 -4.82
CA GLN A 73 2.82 9.48 -4.39
C GLN A 73 3.23 10.48 -5.49
N VAL A 74 3.42 10.01 -6.72
CA VAL A 74 3.76 10.87 -7.87
C VAL A 74 2.63 11.85 -8.17
N LEU A 75 1.38 11.41 -8.13
CA LEU A 75 0.21 12.26 -8.33
C LEU A 75 0.13 13.37 -7.28
N GLY A 76 0.49 13.06 -6.04
CA GLY A 76 0.52 14.06 -4.98
C GLY A 76 1.66 15.05 -5.10
N PHE A 77 2.84 14.58 -5.52
CA PHE A 77 3.98 15.44 -5.82
C PHE A 77 3.70 16.36 -7.01
N LEU A 78 3.13 15.81 -8.09
CA LEU A 78 2.75 16.57 -9.28
C LEU A 78 1.71 17.64 -8.94
N LEU A 79 0.70 17.32 -8.11
CA LEU A 79 -0.26 18.33 -7.63
C LEU A 79 0.45 19.43 -6.84
N TRP A 80 1.42 19.10 -5.99
CA TRP A 80 2.17 20.09 -5.23
C TRP A 80 2.90 21.06 -6.16
N ILE A 81 3.60 20.54 -7.17
CA ILE A 81 4.29 21.36 -8.18
C ILE A 81 3.29 22.21 -8.96
N LEU A 82 2.21 21.60 -9.45
CA LEU A 82 1.17 22.29 -10.21
C LEU A 82 0.55 23.44 -9.40
N THR A 83 0.18 23.16 -8.16
CA THR A 83 -0.42 24.14 -7.24
C THR A 83 0.56 25.26 -6.95
N LEU A 84 1.83 24.95 -6.68
CA LEU A 84 2.87 25.94 -6.48
C LEU A 84 3.02 26.84 -7.72
N LEU A 85 3.07 26.24 -8.91
CA LEU A 85 3.18 26.97 -10.17
C LEU A 85 2.00 27.93 -10.39
N LEU A 86 0.76 27.49 -10.12
CA LEU A 86 -0.44 28.33 -10.23
C LEU A 86 -0.46 29.43 -9.17
N ILE A 87 -0.01 29.15 -7.94
CA ILE A 87 0.10 30.16 -6.88
C ILE A 87 1.12 31.25 -7.26
N VAL A 88 2.28 30.86 -7.79
CA VAL A 88 3.28 31.83 -8.26
C VAL A 88 2.72 32.66 -9.41
N ARG A 89 2.03 32.05 -10.38
CA ARG A 89 1.32 32.78 -11.44
C ARG A 89 0.30 33.76 -10.87
N PHE A 90 -0.48 33.33 -9.88
CA PHE A 90 -1.47 34.16 -9.19
C PHE A 90 -0.80 35.38 -8.53
N LEU A 91 0.28 35.16 -7.76
CA LEU A 91 1.05 36.23 -7.11
C LEU A 91 1.61 37.23 -8.14
N LEU A 92 2.21 36.74 -9.22
CA LEU A 92 2.74 37.59 -10.29
C LEU A 92 1.65 38.44 -10.95
N THR A 93 0.46 37.86 -11.14
CA THR A 93 -0.70 38.57 -11.70
C THR A 93 -1.25 39.58 -10.68
N PHE A 94 -1.34 39.20 -9.41
CA PHE A 94 -1.82 40.03 -8.31
C PHE A 94 -1.01 41.32 -8.17
N PHE A 95 0.32 41.21 -8.18
CA PHE A 95 1.22 42.37 -8.12
C PHE A 95 1.46 43.04 -9.48
N SER A 96 0.80 42.60 -10.55
CA SER A 96 0.99 43.12 -11.92
C SER A 96 2.45 43.04 -12.41
N LEU A 97 3.22 42.05 -11.94
CA LEU A 97 4.66 41.85 -12.23
C LEU A 97 4.91 41.03 -13.52
N SER A 98 4.09 41.24 -14.56
CA SER A 98 4.10 40.43 -15.78
C SER A 98 5.21 40.78 -16.80
N ARG A 99 6.01 41.82 -16.52
CA ARG A 99 7.03 42.32 -17.44
C ARG A 99 8.41 41.70 -17.25
N SER A 100 8.62 40.92 -16.20
CA SER A 100 9.92 40.30 -15.94
C SER A 100 10.11 39.03 -16.77
N LEU A 101 11.35 38.76 -17.20
CA LEU A 101 11.68 37.55 -17.97
C LEU A 101 11.35 36.26 -17.18
N PHE A 102 11.57 36.30 -15.86
CA PHE A 102 11.17 35.23 -14.94
C PHE A 102 9.66 34.98 -14.96
N SER A 103 8.84 36.05 -14.91
CA SER A 103 7.38 35.90 -14.96
C SER A 103 6.90 35.28 -16.27
N GLN A 104 7.52 35.63 -17.41
CA GLN A 104 7.15 35.08 -18.72
C GLN A 104 7.34 33.55 -18.77
N TRP A 105 8.45 33.03 -18.25
CA TRP A 105 8.68 31.59 -18.15
C TRP A 105 7.61 30.89 -17.31
N ILE A 106 7.19 31.50 -16.19
CA ILE A 106 6.11 30.96 -15.35
C ILE A 106 4.77 31.00 -16.09
N PHE A 107 4.47 32.09 -16.79
CA PHE A 107 3.25 32.19 -17.59
C PHE A 107 3.22 31.12 -18.69
N ILE A 108 4.32 30.91 -19.43
CA ILE A 108 4.42 29.87 -20.46
C ILE A 108 4.23 28.48 -19.84
N ALA A 109 4.96 28.17 -18.76
CA ALA A 109 4.88 26.87 -18.09
C ALA A 109 3.48 26.58 -17.53
N SER A 110 2.77 27.61 -17.07
CA SER A 110 1.41 27.48 -16.49
C SER A 110 0.28 27.55 -17.53
N THR A 111 0.55 28.03 -18.75
CA THR A 111 -0.47 28.19 -19.81
C THR A 111 -1.20 26.89 -20.17
N PRO A 112 -0.55 25.73 -20.42
CA PRO A 112 -1.28 24.52 -20.77
C PRO A 112 -2.23 24.05 -19.66
N PHE A 113 -1.91 24.34 -18.39
CA PHE A 113 -2.78 24.03 -17.26
C PHE A 113 -3.92 25.03 -17.09
N MET A 114 -3.75 26.26 -17.55
CA MET A 114 -4.84 27.25 -17.52
C MET A 114 -5.82 27.10 -18.69
N LEU A 115 -5.47 26.32 -19.72
CA LEU A 115 -6.23 26.18 -20.97
C LEU A 115 -7.73 25.94 -20.78
N PRO A 116 -8.20 25.00 -19.92
CA PRO A 116 -9.64 24.79 -19.71
C PRO A 116 -10.34 25.92 -18.92
N PHE A 117 -9.58 26.82 -18.29
CA PHE A 117 -10.09 27.92 -17.46
C PHE A 117 -9.90 29.30 -18.09
N THR A 118 -9.34 29.39 -19.31
CA THR A 118 -8.96 30.66 -19.97
C THR A 118 -10.11 31.64 -20.22
N SER A 119 -11.36 31.26 -20.00
CA SER A 119 -12.55 32.11 -20.21
C SER A 119 -13.59 31.97 -19.10
N PHE A 120 -13.21 31.45 -17.93
CA PHE A 120 -14.18 31.19 -16.86
C PHE A 120 -14.62 32.47 -16.15
N LEU A 121 -13.66 33.34 -15.83
CA LEU A 121 -13.90 34.63 -15.18
C LEU A 121 -13.02 35.73 -15.79
N PRO A 122 -13.57 36.94 -16.01
CA PRO A 122 -12.80 38.07 -16.49
C PRO A 122 -11.79 38.53 -15.44
N ILE A 123 -10.63 39.02 -15.90
CA ILE A 123 -9.60 39.60 -15.03
C ILE A 123 -10.09 40.95 -14.52
N THR A 124 -10.29 41.07 -13.22
CA THR A 124 -10.68 42.33 -12.58
C THR A 124 -9.44 43.09 -12.13
N ARG A 125 -9.27 44.33 -12.60
CA ARG A 125 -8.15 45.20 -12.22
C ARG A 125 -8.64 46.25 -11.23
N PHE A 126 -7.97 46.34 -10.09
CA PHE A 126 -8.22 47.34 -9.04
C PHE A 126 -6.95 48.15 -8.82
N ASN A 127 -6.89 49.36 -9.38
CA ASN A 127 -5.73 50.26 -9.32
C ASN A 127 -4.42 49.57 -9.74
N ALA A 128 -3.57 49.20 -8.78
CA ALA A 128 -2.28 48.56 -8.99
C ALA A 128 -2.33 47.01 -8.95
N TYR A 129 -3.44 46.43 -8.49
CA TYR A 129 -3.60 45.00 -8.31
C TYR A 129 -4.50 44.42 -9.41
N SER A 130 -4.14 43.23 -9.91
CA SER A 130 -4.96 42.50 -10.89
C SER A 130 -5.35 41.14 -10.33
N ILE A 131 -6.63 40.91 -10.11
CA ILE A 131 -7.14 39.64 -9.61
C ILE A 131 -7.65 38.83 -10.80
N ASP A 132 -7.00 37.69 -11.04
CA ASP A 132 -7.43 36.69 -12.02
C ASP A 132 -8.24 35.61 -11.30
N GLY A 133 -9.57 35.75 -11.33
CA GLY A 133 -10.49 34.79 -10.73
C GLY A 133 -10.40 33.40 -11.35
N SER A 134 -10.02 33.31 -12.63
CA SER A 134 -9.89 32.02 -13.33
C SER A 134 -8.77 31.17 -12.73
N VAL A 135 -7.69 31.80 -12.25
CA VAL A 135 -6.57 31.09 -11.59
C VAL A 135 -7.01 30.53 -10.24
N LEU A 136 -7.80 31.28 -9.45
CA LEU A 136 -8.35 30.80 -8.18
C LEU A 136 -9.26 29.59 -8.38
N VAL A 137 -10.14 29.66 -9.39
CA VAL A 137 -11.01 28.52 -9.76
C VAL A 137 -10.17 27.32 -10.19
N ALA A 138 -9.14 27.53 -11.02
CA ALA A 138 -8.26 26.46 -11.45
C ALA A 138 -7.58 25.75 -10.26
N ILE A 139 -7.07 26.50 -9.28
CA ILE A 139 -6.49 25.93 -8.05
C ILE A 139 -7.52 25.06 -7.33
N GLY A 140 -8.74 25.55 -7.13
CA GLY A 140 -9.82 24.81 -6.47
C GLY A 140 -10.20 23.53 -7.21
N VAL A 141 -10.37 23.61 -8.53
CA VAL A 141 -10.74 22.47 -9.37
C VAL A 141 -9.63 21.42 -9.40
N TYR A 142 -8.36 21.82 -9.47
CA TYR A 142 -7.24 20.88 -9.41
C TYR A 142 -7.13 20.18 -8.06
N TRP A 143 -7.34 20.90 -6.96
CA TRP A 143 -7.44 20.30 -5.63
C TRP A 143 -8.57 19.28 -5.55
N LEU A 144 -9.75 19.65 -6.04
CA LEU A 144 -10.93 18.77 -6.04
C LEU A 144 -10.70 17.52 -6.92
N GLY A 145 -10.17 17.69 -8.13
CA GLY A 145 -9.91 16.61 -9.06
C GLY A 145 -8.92 15.60 -8.49
N VAL A 146 -7.81 16.04 -7.91
CA VAL A 146 -6.86 15.12 -7.30
C VAL A 146 -7.39 14.52 -6.01
N PHE A 147 -8.15 15.27 -5.21
CA PHE A 147 -8.82 14.69 -4.04
C PHE A 147 -9.74 13.53 -4.45
N LEU A 148 -10.53 13.70 -5.51
CA LEU A 148 -11.37 12.66 -6.10
C LEU A 148 -10.54 11.47 -6.59
N VAL A 149 -9.47 11.71 -7.35
CA VAL A 149 -8.60 10.63 -7.87
C VAL A 149 -7.93 9.87 -6.73
N ARG A 150 -7.39 10.56 -5.71
CA ARG A 150 -6.82 9.91 -4.52
C ARG A 150 -7.86 9.11 -3.76
N ARG A 151 -9.08 9.64 -3.61
CA ARG A 151 -10.19 8.94 -2.96
C ARG A 151 -10.55 7.67 -3.73
N PHE A 152 -10.65 7.76 -5.05
CA PHE A 152 -10.95 6.64 -5.94
C PHE A 152 -9.85 5.57 -5.90
N LEU A 153 -8.57 5.97 -5.99
CA LEU A 153 -7.43 5.05 -5.85
C LEU A 153 -7.42 4.36 -4.49
N ARG A 154 -7.73 5.09 -3.41
CA ARG A 154 -7.83 4.47 -2.08
C ARG A 154 -8.95 3.44 -2.02
N LEU A 155 -10.11 3.74 -2.61
CA LEU A 155 -11.23 2.80 -2.68
C LEU A 155 -10.86 1.54 -3.49
N LEU A 156 -10.15 1.69 -4.61
CA LEU A 156 -9.68 0.54 -5.41
C LEU A 156 -8.68 -0.37 -4.66
N VAL A 157 -7.86 0.20 -3.78
CA VAL A 157 -6.82 -0.55 -3.04
C VAL A 157 -7.37 -1.24 -1.80
N THR A 158 -8.57 -0.86 -1.33
CA THR A 158 -9.27 -1.58 -0.25
C THR A 158 -9.56 -3.00 -0.71
N ARG A 159 -8.62 -3.92 -0.43
CA ARG A 159 -8.82 -5.35 -0.64
C ARG A 159 -10.00 -5.78 0.24
N PRO A 160 -10.99 -6.51 -0.28
CA PRO A 160 -12.00 -7.13 0.57
C PRO A 160 -11.30 -8.16 1.45
N SER A 161 -11.19 -7.85 2.75
CA SER A 161 -10.82 -8.82 3.78
C SER A 161 -12.04 -9.70 4.02
N TYR A 162 -12.09 -10.84 3.33
CA TYR A 162 -12.89 -12.01 3.72
C TYR A 162 -11.98 -12.99 4.46
#